data_AF-A0A068V7B8-F1
#
_entry.id   AF-A0A068V7B8-F1
#
_cell.length_a   1.000
_cell.length_b   1.000
_cell.length_c   1.000
_cell.angle_alpha   90.00
_cell.angle_beta   90.00
_cell.angle_gamma   90.00
#
_symmetry.space_group_name_H-M   'P 1'
#
loop_
_entity.id
_entity.type
_entity.pdbx_description
1 polymer ?
#
loop_
_entity_poly.entity_id
_entity_poly.type
_entity_poly.pdbx_seq_one_letter_code
_entity_poly.pdbx_strand_id
1 'polypeptide(L)'
;MAKPDQRVPSCCKGGTLAPWLQDPVKSISAFQLVVGSGRTANRRISILENFTFGTAEHEFSCGSAVVGKPTKVFGQDAKGKGQLKNNWSIICAQADFARPSCCVSFSSFQSDTLCRCPSCSCGCENDSRCIKVIIISFYACSSKLSPSGVRCTNHMCPIQVHWHLKLNNREYWQVKLTIINFDEKFSFSMWNLIVQHPDFDNTTLVVGLNYKLLNSGKINEAGIIWGANFQNDLLKEGTYIESHIQFTKHNVSLTSSWTPHSIFFDGRSCTMSPVPDFYLAFSCLFLFICTGYCIYLRYPFHS
;
A
#
# COMPACT_ATOMS: atom_id res chain seq x y z
N MET A 1 14.62 -15.23 37.26
CA MET A 1 15.75 -15.25 36.32
C MET A 1 15.53 -16.40 35.36
N ALA A 2 15.27 -16.11 34.08
CA ALA A 2 15.04 -17.15 33.06
C ALA A 2 16.38 -17.83 32.69
N LYS A 3 16.38 -19.15 32.59
CA LYS A 3 17.56 -19.95 32.19
C LYS A 3 17.96 -19.63 30.74
N PRO A 4 19.26 -19.71 30.37
CA PRO A 4 19.76 -19.17 29.10
C PRO A 4 19.47 -19.97 27.81
N ASP A 5 18.76 -21.11 27.87
CA ASP A 5 18.77 -22.11 26.76
C ASP A 5 17.43 -22.41 26.07
N GLN A 6 16.49 -21.48 26.06
CA GLN A 6 15.29 -21.55 25.20
C GLN A 6 15.16 -20.30 24.33
N ARG A 7 16.13 -20.10 23.43
CA ARG A 7 15.95 -19.11 22.35
C ARG A 7 14.97 -19.66 21.34
N VAL A 8 13.75 -19.13 21.32
CA VAL A 8 12.77 -19.44 20.26
C VAL A 8 13.33 -18.91 18.93
N PRO A 9 13.46 -19.74 17.88
CA PRO A 9 13.90 -19.27 16.57
C PRO A 9 13.01 -18.14 16.06
N SER A 10 13.60 -17.09 15.49
CA SER A 10 12.88 -15.89 15.05
C SER A 10 12.05 -15.23 16.16
N CYS A 11 12.51 -15.29 17.42
CA CYS A 11 11.80 -14.64 18.51
C CYS A 11 11.75 -13.13 18.33
N CYS A 12 10.56 -12.57 18.53
CA CYS A 12 10.41 -11.27 19.17
C CYS A 12 11.10 -10.12 18.43
N LYS A 13 10.58 -9.76 17.24
CA LYS A 13 11.14 -8.71 16.37
C LYS A 13 10.70 -7.28 16.69
N GLY A 14 10.42 -6.98 17.97
CA GLY A 14 10.09 -5.61 18.40
C GLY A 14 8.86 -4.98 17.73
N GLY A 15 7.98 -5.78 17.12
CA GLY A 15 6.76 -5.30 16.45
C GLY A 15 6.87 -5.06 14.94
N THR A 16 8.06 -5.17 14.34
CA THR A 16 8.24 -4.95 12.90
C THR A 16 8.53 -6.27 12.18
N LEU A 17 7.72 -6.57 11.16
CA LEU A 17 7.90 -7.72 10.29
C LEU A 17 8.11 -7.24 8.86
N ALA A 18 9.05 -7.87 8.15
CA ALA A 18 9.17 -7.67 6.71
C ALA A 18 7.97 -8.32 6.00
N PRO A 19 7.50 -7.78 4.86
CA PRO A 19 6.52 -8.48 4.04
C PRO A 19 7.06 -9.85 3.61
N TRP A 20 6.24 -10.89 3.71
CA TRP A 20 6.63 -12.27 3.39
C TRP A 20 7.26 -12.41 1.99
N LEU A 21 6.73 -11.65 1.02
CA LEU A 21 7.21 -11.67 -0.37
C LEU A 21 8.58 -11.01 -0.55
N GLN A 22 8.99 -10.11 0.34
CA GLN A 22 10.29 -9.44 0.29
C GLN A 22 11.36 -10.26 1.02
N ASP A 23 11.07 -10.70 2.25
CA ASP A 23 12.01 -11.48 3.08
C ASP A 23 11.25 -12.47 3.99
N PRO A 24 11.11 -13.74 3.57
CA PRO A 24 10.44 -14.78 4.36
C PRO A 24 11.07 -14.99 5.73
N VAL A 25 12.39 -14.85 5.87
CA VAL A 25 13.11 -15.04 7.13
C VAL A 25 12.79 -13.89 8.10
N LYS A 26 12.71 -12.66 7.59
CA LYS A 26 12.35 -11.48 8.38
C LYS A 26 10.85 -11.34 8.63
N SER A 27 9.98 -12.02 7.87
CA SER A 27 8.52 -11.96 8.02
C SER A 27 7.93 -12.79 9.17
N ILE A 28 8.71 -13.68 9.78
CA ILE A 28 8.24 -14.56 10.86
C ILE A 28 8.69 -14.00 12.22
N SER A 29 7.77 -13.86 13.18
CA SER A 29 8.10 -13.68 14.60
C SER A 29 7.43 -14.79 15.41
N ALA A 30 8.17 -15.35 16.36
CA ALA A 30 7.67 -16.40 17.24
C ALA A 30 7.85 -16.01 18.70
N PHE A 31 7.02 -16.54 19.58
CA PHE A 31 7.21 -16.43 21.02
C PHE A 31 6.49 -17.60 21.69
N GLN A 32 6.93 -17.94 22.90
CA GLN A 32 6.28 -18.96 23.71
C GLN A 32 5.49 -18.29 24.83
N LEU A 33 4.19 -18.51 24.84
CA LEU A 33 3.30 -18.06 25.91
C LEU A 33 3.02 -19.24 26.85
N VAL A 34 3.18 -19.04 28.15
CA VAL A 34 2.71 -19.99 29.17
C VAL A 34 1.39 -19.48 29.71
N VAL A 35 0.30 -20.17 29.36
CA VAL A 35 -1.04 -19.84 29.86
C VAL A 35 -1.29 -20.63 31.14
N GLY A 36 -1.66 -19.95 32.23
CA GLY A 36 -2.08 -20.61 33.47
C GLY A 36 -3.42 -21.34 33.33
N SER A 37 -3.67 -22.34 34.18
CA SER A 37 -4.93 -23.08 34.17
C SER A 37 -6.10 -22.18 34.57
N GLY A 38 -7.11 -22.06 33.69
CA GLY A 38 -8.46 -21.68 34.10
C GLY A 38 -9.04 -22.74 35.04
N ARG A 39 -9.91 -22.35 35.96
CA ARG A 39 -10.60 -23.21 36.96
C ARG A 39 -11.66 -24.11 36.31
N THR A 40 -11.34 -24.82 35.24
CA THR A 40 -12.26 -25.80 34.63
C THR A 40 -11.69 -27.20 34.77
N ALA A 41 -12.44 -28.08 35.43
CA ALA A 41 -12.04 -29.44 35.81
C ALA A 41 -11.76 -30.39 34.62
N ASN A 42 -11.91 -29.92 33.38
CA ASN A 42 -11.60 -30.68 32.17
C ASN A 42 -10.23 -30.25 31.63
N ARG A 43 -9.24 -31.16 31.70
CA ARG A 43 -7.86 -31.00 31.20
C ARG A 43 -7.73 -30.83 29.67
N ARG A 44 -8.79 -30.43 28.96
CA ARG A 44 -8.73 -30.13 27.53
C ARG A 44 -8.43 -28.65 27.38
N ILE A 45 -7.27 -28.34 26.81
CA ILE A 45 -6.93 -26.98 26.39
C ILE A 45 -7.92 -26.61 25.29
N SER A 46 -8.91 -25.79 25.62
CA SER A 46 -9.79 -25.16 24.65
C SER A 46 -8.98 -24.16 23.83
N ILE A 47 -9.19 -24.15 22.52
CA ILE A 47 -8.61 -23.12 21.66
C ILE A 47 -9.16 -21.77 22.12
N LEU A 48 -8.29 -20.79 22.33
CA LEU A 48 -8.72 -19.44 22.70
C LEU A 48 -9.57 -18.87 21.57
N GLU A 49 -10.66 -18.18 21.93
CA GLU A 49 -11.52 -17.48 20.99
C GLU A 49 -11.25 -15.97 21.11
N ASN A 50 -11.50 -15.21 20.03
CA ASN A 50 -11.33 -13.75 19.94
C ASN A 50 -9.88 -13.28 20.11
N PHE A 51 -9.06 -13.55 19.09
CA PHE A 51 -7.71 -13.01 19.03
C PHE A 51 -7.75 -11.57 18.51
N THR A 52 -7.21 -10.66 19.31
CA THR A 52 -6.88 -9.30 18.87
C THR A 52 -5.37 -9.16 18.90
N PHE A 53 -4.79 -8.82 17.75
CA PHE A 53 -3.37 -8.46 17.68
C PHE A 53 -3.31 -6.97 17.36
N GLY A 54 -2.49 -6.21 18.08
CA GLY A 54 -2.40 -4.78 17.84
C GLY A 54 -1.19 -4.16 18.49
N THR A 55 -0.88 -2.96 18.02
CA THR A 55 -0.03 -2.01 18.71
C THR A 55 -0.91 -0.92 19.31
N ALA A 56 -0.35 0.01 20.09
CA ALA A 56 -1.10 1.15 20.63
C ALA A 56 -1.77 2.02 19.54
N GLU A 57 -1.31 1.92 18.29
CA GLU A 57 -1.75 2.73 17.16
C GLU A 57 -2.61 1.96 16.14
N HIS A 58 -2.55 0.62 16.13
CA HIS A 58 -3.18 -0.20 15.10
C HIS A 58 -3.75 -1.49 15.68
N GLU A 59 -5.02 -1.78 15.40
CA GLU A 59 -5.70 -2.99 15.81
C GLU A 59 -5.98 -3.89 14.60
N PHE A 60 -5.60 -5.16 14.70
CA PHE A 60 -5.90 -6.22 13.74
C PHE A 60 -6.95 -7.15 14.33
N SER A 61 -8.03 -7.30 13.59
CA SER A 61 -9.11 -8.24 13.90
C SER A 61 -8.78 -9.58 13.28
N CYS A 62 -8.72 -10.63 14.12
CA CYS A 62 -8.44 -11.98 13.65
C CYS A 62 -9.70 -12.81 13.52
N GLY A 63 -9.75 -13.63 12.46
CA GLY A 63 -10.78 -14.64 12.29
C GLY A 63 -10.61 -15.81 13.25
N SER A 64 -11.54 -16.76 13.15
CA SER A 64 -11.52 -17.99 13.93
C SER A 64 -10.28 -18.85 13.63
N ALA A 65 -9.79 -19.55 14.66
CA ALA A 65 -8.65 -20.44 14.52
C ALA A 65 -8.99 -21.68 13.68
N VAL A 66 -8.12 -21.98 12.72
CA VAL A 66 -8.19 -23.18 11.88
C VAL A 66 -7.25 -24.23 12.46
N VAL A 67 -7.79 -25.39 12.82
CA VAL A 67 -7.00 -26.51 13.36
C VAL A 67 -6.20 -27.16 12.25
N GLY A 68 -4.89 -27.29 12.44
CA GLY A 68 -4.01 -27.98 11.49
C GLY A 68 -3.55 -29.35 12.00
N LYS A 69 -2.61 -29.95 11.26
CA LYS A 69 -2.05 -31.27 11.58
C LYS A 69 -1.10 -31.19 12.78
N PRO A 70 -1.20 -32.05 13.81
CA PRO A 70 -0.33 -32.01 14.97
C PRO A 70 1.17 -32.01 14.61
N THR A 71 1.94 -31.10 15.20
CA THR A 71 3.37 -30.94 14.92
C THR A 71 4.19 -31.73 15.95
N LYS A 72 5.20 -32.48 15.49
CA LYS A 72 6.18 -33.12 16.40
C LYS A 72 7.15 -32.06 16.91
N VAL A 73 7.17 -31.84 18.22
CA VAL A 73 8.15 -30.97 18.90
C VAL A 73 9.07 -31.85 19.73
N PHE A 74 10.38 -31.77 19.45
CA PHE A 74 11.40 -32.45 20.24
C PHE A 74 11.74 -31.57 21.45
N GLY A 75 11.54 -32.07 22.66
CA GLY A 75 12.01 -31.42 23.88
C GLY A 75 13.52 -31.62 24.06
N GLN A 76 14.17 -30.72 24.80
CA GLN A 76 15.57 -30.85 25.24
C GLN A 76 15.79 -31.97 26.28
N ASP A 77 14.75 -32.71 26.67
CA ASP A 77 14.90 -33.81 27.62
C ASP A 77 15.83 -34.89 27.04
N ALA A 78 16.73 -35.42 27.88
CA ALA A 78 17.80 -36.37 27.56
C ALA A 78 17.34 -37.72 26.94
N LYS A 79 16.06 -37.84 26.56
CA LYS A 79 15.44 -39.03 25.94
C LYS A 79 14.92 -38.80 24.51
N GLY A 80 15.04 -37.60 23.93
CA GLY A 80 14.73 -37.36 22.51
C GLY A 80 13.31 -37.71 22.05
N LYS A 81 12.34 -37.87 22.97
CA LYS A 81 10.97 -38.23 22.63
C LYS A 81 10.24 -36.98 22.09
N GLY A 82 9.94 -36.98 20.79
CA GLY A 82 9.10 -35.96 20.17
C GLY A 82 7.67 -36.05 20.69
N GLN A 83 7.15 -34.96 21.27
CA GLN A 83 5.74 -34.86 21.64
C GLN A 83 4.95 -34.24 20.50
N LEU A 84 3.79 -34.82 20.18
CA LEU A 84 2.85 -34.21 19.24
C LEU A 84 2.11 -33.09 19.97
N LYS A 85 2.23 -31.87 19.46
CA LYS A 85 1.45 -30.72 19.93
C LYS A 85 0.41 -30.36 18.88
N ASN A 86 -0.81 -30.08 19.34
CA ASN A 86 -1.86 -29.53 18.49
C ASN A 86 -1.38 -28.20 17.92
N ASN A 87 -1.66 -27.95 16.64
CA ASN A 87 -1.41 -26.67 16.02
C ASN A 87 -2.73 -26.08 15.49
N TRP A 88 -2.74 -24.77 15.41
CA TRP A 88 -3.83 -24.00 14.86
C TRP A 88 -3.24 -22.73 14.26
N SER A 89 -3.91 -22.18 13.25
CA SER A 89 -3.54 -20.91 12.61
C SER A 89 -4.71 -19.95 12.63
N ILE A 90 -4.42 -18.66 12.69
CA ILE A 90 -5.40 -17.57 12.61
C ILE A 90 -4.94 -16.62 11.52
N ILE A 91 -5.90 -16.00 10.85
CA ILE A 91 -5.63 -14.93 9.87
C ILE A 91 -6.17 -13.65 10.48
N CYS A 92 -5.29 -12.65 10.58
CA CYS A 92 -5.61 -11.33 11.10
C CYS A 92 -5.58 -10.33 9.95
N ALA A 93 -6.63 -9.52 9.86
CA ALA A 93 -6.72 -8.42 8.91
C ALA A 93 -6.85 -7.11 9.68
N GLN A 94 -6.26 -6.05 9.14
CA GLN A 94 -6.51 -4.71 9.66
C GLN A 94 -7.94 -4.31 9.29
N ALA A 95 -8.66 -3.70 10.22
CA ALA A 95 -9.99 -3.17 9.91
C ALA A 95 -9.85 -1.99 8.91
N ASP A 96 -10.59 -2.03 7.80
CA ASP A 96 -10.54 -1.06 6.70
C ASP A 96 -11.08 0.35 7.05
N PHE A 97 -11.30 0.65 8.33
CA PHE A 97 -11.96 1.89 8.79
C PHE A 97 -10.99 3.03 9.13
N ALA A 98 -9.73 2.96 8.70
CA ALA A 98 -8.80 4.08 8.80
C ALA A 98 -8.96 5.02 7.60
N ARG A 99 -8.87 6.34 7.83
CA ARG A 99 -8.72 7.32 6.74
C ARG A 99 -7.58 6.85 5.80
N PRO A 100 -7.74 6.95 4.47
CA PRO A 100 -6.70 6.50 3.55
C PRO A 100 -5.41 7.27 3.86
N SER A 101 -4.27 6.60 3.80
CA SER A 101 -2.96 7.21 4.10
C SER A 101 -2.26 7.76 2.86
N CYS A 102 -2.86 7.57 1.69
CA CYS A 102 -2.25 7.97 0.43
C CYS A 102 -3.31 8.41 -0.58
N CYS A 103 -2.86 9.15 -1.59
CA CYS A 103 -3.67 9.50 -2.74
C CYS A 103 -2.92 9.23 -4.04
N VAL A 104 -3.67 8.99 -5.11
CA VAL A 104 -3.14 8.75 -6.44
C VAL A 104 -3.51 9.92 -7.34
N SER A 105 -2.54 10.41 -8.11
CA SER A 105 -2.73 11.48 -9.10
C SER A 105 -2.29 11.01 -10.48
N PHE A 106 -2.93 11.54 -11.51
CA PHE A 106 -2.71 11.10 -12.89
C PHE A 106 -2.28 12.26 -13.79
N SER A 107 -1.41 11.95 -14.74
CA SER A 107 -1.06 12.85 -15.84
C SER A 107 -0.70 12.04 -17.08
N SER A 108 -0.66 12.70 -18.24
CA SER A 108 -0.34 12.04 -19.51
C SER A 108 0.46 12.97 -20.40
N PHE A 109 1.35 12.41 -21.21
CA PHE A 109 2.05 13.16 -22.27
C PHE A 109 1.10 13.78 -23.31
N GLN A 110 -0.15 13.31 -23.39
CA GLN A 110 -1.14 13.78 -24.36
C GLN A 110 -1.90 15.03 -23.91
N SER A 111 -1.78 15.43 -22.64
CA SER A 111 -2.50 16.58 -22.11
C SER A 111 -1.77 17.19 -20.92
N ASP A 112 -1.70 18.52 -20.91
CA ASP A 112 -1.12 19.30 -19.82
C ASP A 112 -2.00 19.30 -18.55
N THR A 113 -3.18 18.66 -18.62
CA THR A 113 -4.10 18.58 -17.48
C THR A 113 -3.61 17.55 -16.47
N LEU A 114 -3.26 18.02 -15.27
CA LEU A 114 -2.91 17.20 -14.12
C LEU A 114 -4.16 16.85 -13.31
N CYS A 115 -4.53 15.57 -13.25
CA CYS A 115 -5.55 15.07 -12.35
C CYS A 115 -4.96 14.95 -10.94
N ARG A 116 -5.10 16.03 -10.16
CA ARG A 116 -4.58 16.14 -8.80
C ARG A 116 -5.41 15.32 -7.82
N CYS A 117 -4.75 14.89 -6.73
CA CYS A 117 -5.45 14.26 -5.61
C CYS A 117 -6.62 15.14 -5.12
N PRO A 118 -7.78 14.55 -4.83
CA PRO A 118 -8.91 15.27 -4.26
C PRO A 118 -8.51 15.99 -2.96
N SER A 119 -9.06 17.19 -2.77
CA SER A 119 -8.85 17.95 -1.54
C SER A 119 -9.30 17.14 -0.33
N CYS A 120 -8.52 17.19 0.74
CA CYS A 120 -8.77 16.49 2.00
C CYS A 120 -8.88 14.96 1.88
N SER A 121 -8.24 14.34 0.88
CA SER A 121 -8.24 12.87 0.70
C SER A 121 -7.88 12.10 1.97
N CYS A 122 -6.87 12.55 2.73
CA CYS A 122 -6.43 11.90 3.97
C CYS A 122 -6.96 12.58 5.25
N GLY A 123 -7.95 13.46 5.09
CA GLY A 123 -8.57 14.24 6.15
C GLY A 123 -7.93 15.61 6.34
N CYS A 124 -8.77 16.65 6.28
CA CYS A 124 -8.40 17.99 6.73
C CYS A 124 -8.89 18.17 8.16
N GLU A 125 -7.98 18.35 9.11
CA GLU A 125 -8.26 19.01 10.38
C GLU A 125 -7.57 20.38 10.36
N ASN A 126 -7.98 21.29 11.24
CA ASN A 126 -7.55 22.69 11.27
C ASN A 126 -6.06 22.88 10.92
N ASP A 127 -5.77 23.98 10.22
CA ASP A 127 -4.49 24.46 9.62
C ASP A 127 -3.21 24.35 10.48
N SER A 128 -3.32 23.93 11.75
CA SER A 128 -2.23 23.75 12.69
C SER A 128 -1.51 22.39 12.59
N ARG A 129 -2.00 21.41 11.81
CA ARG A 129 -1.45 20.03 11.75
C ARG A 129 -0.55 19.70 10.56
N CYS A 130 -0.14 20.67 9.75
CA CYS A 130 0.84 20.43 8.68
C CYS A 130 1.95 21.48 8.69
N ILE A 131 3.08 21.11 8.12
CA ILE A 131 4.25 21.97 7.99
C ILE A 131 4.11 22.76 6.69
N LYS A 132 3.90 24.07 6.79
CA LYS A 132 3.97 24.99 5.64
C LYS A 132 5.44 25.18 5.28
N VAL A 133 5.91 24.46 4.26
CA VAL A 133 7.24 24.70 3.68
C VAL A 133 7.14 25.98 2.86
N ILE A 134 7.60 27.08 3.45
CA ILE A 134 7.66 28.36 2.77
C ILE A 134 8.97 28.39 1.96
N ILE A 135 8.87 28.34 0.62
CA ILE A 135 10.02 28.61 -0.26
C ILE A 135 10.19 30.13 -0.31
N ILE A 136 10.93 30.71 0.64
CA ILE A 136 11.39 32.11 0.54
C ILE A 136 12.86 32.10 0.11
N SER A 137 13.14 32.71 -1.04
CA SER A 137 14.43 33.33 -1.31
C SER A 137 14.67 34.41 -0.24
N PHE A 138 15.60 34.14 0.68
CA PHE A 138 16.06 35.02 1.76
C PHE A 138 15.06 35.42 2.88
N TYR A 139 15.47 35.13 4.11
CA TYR A 139 14.94 35.51 5.42
C TYR A 139 14.08 34.46 6.16
N ALA A 140 14.79 33.85 7.13
CA ALA A 140 14.40 33.11 8.33
C ALA A 140 12.90 32.99 8.68
N CYS A 141 12.48 31.77 9.06
CA CYS A 141 11.62 31.63 10.24
C CYS A 141 11.63 30.23 10.87
N SER A 142 11.56 30.27 12.20
CA SER A 142 11.46 29.15 13.14
C SER A 142 10.11 28.44 12.99
N SER A 143 10.12 27.11 12.86
CA SER A 143 8.90 26.29 12.84
C SER A 143 8.58 25.79 14.25
N LYS A 144 7.39 26.11 14.77
CA LYS A 144 6.83 25.31 15.87
C LYS A 144 6.45 23.95 15.29
N LEU A 145 7.19 22.91 15.69
CA LEU A 145 6.93 21.53 15.29
C LEU A 145 5.50 21.13 15.70
N SER A 146 4.64 20.93 14.72
CA SER A 146 3.31 20.34 14.92
C SER A 146 3.42 18.83 15.22
N PRO A 147 2.49 18.20 15.96
CA PRO A 147 2.54 16.76 16.22
C PRO A 147 2.45 15.91 14.93
N SER A 148 1.75 16.41 13.90
CA SER A 148 1.67 15.78 12.58
C SER A 148 2.74 16.38 11.67
N GLY A 149 3.72 15.55 11.29
CA GLY A 149 4.92 15.91 10.52
C GLY A 149 4.71 16.09 9.02
N VAL A 150 3.47 16.12 8.52
CA VAL A 150 3.19 16.12 7.08
C VAL A 150 3.28 17.54 6.48
N ARG A 151 3.90 17.68 5.31
CA ARG A 151 3.95 18.93 4.52
C ARG A 151 2.56 19.31 4.02
N CYS A 152 2.20 20.59 4.17
CA CYS A 152 0.88 21.07 3.78
C CYS A 152 0.63 20.92 2.28
N THR A 153 -0.44 20.21 1.94
CA THR A 153 -0.98 20.04 0.58
C THR A 153 -2.50 20.10 0.66
N ASN A 154 -3.18 20.32 -0.47
CA ASN A 154 -4.64 20.33 -0.48
C ASN A 154 -5.24 18.97 -0.10
N HIS A 155 -4.53 17.86 -0.36
CA HIS A 155 -5.01 16.50 -0.10
C HIS A 155 -4.62 15.96 1.29
N MET A 156 -3.63 16.58 1.96
CA MET A 156 -3.17 16.26 3.32
C MET A 156 -2.69 14.81 3.52
N CYS A 157 -2.27 14.14 2.44
CA CYS A 157 -1.78 12.77 2.51
C CYS A 157 -0.27 12.72 2.76
N PRO A 158 0.23 11.85 3.66
CA PRO A 158 1.66 11.65 3.85
C PRO A 158 2.31 11.02 2.61
N ILE A 159 1.58 10.22 1.83
CA ILE A 159 2.09 9.64 0.58
C ILE A 159 1.23 10.09 -0.60
N GLN A 160 1.90 10.46 -1.69
CA GLN A 160 1.28 10.64 -3.00
C GLN A 160 1.92 9.69 -4.01
N VAL A 161 1.09 8.94 -4.71
CA VAL A 161 1.51 8.15 -5.86
C VAL A 161 1.12 8.91 -7.12
N HIS A 162 2.10 9.31 -7.92
CA HIS A 162 1.88 9.96 -9.20
C HIS A 162 2.09 8.96 -10.33
N TRP A 163 1.04 8.76 -11.12
CA TRP A 163 0.99 7.81 -12.23
C TRP A 163 0.91 8.59 -13.54
N HIS A 164 2.04 8.71 -14.23
CA HIS A 164 2.17 9.51 -15.44
C HIS A 164 2.32 8.62 -16.68
N LEU A 165 1.39 8.71 -17.62
CA LEU A 165 1.53 8.05 -18.92
C LEU A 165 2.62 8.77 -19.73
N LYS A 166 3.73 8.07 -20.00
CA LYS A 166 4.83 8.57 -20.85
C LYS A 166 4.63 8.25 -22.31
N LEU A 167 4.20 7.01 -22.60
CA LEU A 167 4.09 6.51 -23.96
C LEU A 167 2.89 5.57 -24.07
N ASN A 168 2.15 5.76 -25.16
CA ASN A 168 1.08 4.89 -25.59
C ASN A 168 1.47 4.27 -26.93
N ASN A 169 1.98 3.03 -26.91
CA ASN A 169 2.27 2.27 -28.13
C ASN A 169 1.12 1.29 -28.43
N ARG A 170 1.09 0.67 -29.62
CA ARG A 170 0.10 -0.36 -29.97
C ARG A 170 0.22 -1.60 -29.09
N GLU A 171 1.44 -1.97 -28.71
CA GLU A 171 1.72 -3.22 -28.00
C GLU A 171 1.79 -3.05 -26.48
N TYR A 172 2.21 -1.88 -25.99
CA TYR A 172 2.46 -1.66 -24.58
C TYR A 172 2.16 -0.23 -24.13
N TRP A 173 1.95 -0.09 -22.82
CA TRP A 173 1.93 1.19 -22.12
C TRP A 173 3.27 1.40 -21.43
N GLN A 174 3.75 2.65 -21.41
CA GLN A 174 4.88 3.04 -20.57
C GLN A 174 4.45 4.15 -19.61
N VAL A 175 4.56 3.85 -18.32
CA VAL A 175 4.17 4.73 -17.23
C VAL A 175 5.40 5.12 -16.43
N LYS A 176 5.47 6.38 -16.01
CA LYS A 176 6.37 6.84 -14.95
C LYS A 176 5.61 6.80 -13.63
N LEU A 177 6.10 5.98 -12.72
CA LEU A 177 5.65 5.93 -11.34
C LEU A 177 6.53 6.87 -10.51
N THR A 178 5.93 7.80 -9.78
CA THR A 178 6.64 8.62 -8.78
C THR A 178 5.92 8.48 -7.44
N ILE A 179 6.61 7.97 -6.41
CA ILE A 179 6.10 7.86 -5.05
C ILE A 179 6.74 8.97 -4.23
N ILE A 180 5.93 9.86 -3.66
CA ILE A 180 6.38 11.03 -2.92
C ILE A 180 6.00 10.88 -1.46
N ASN A 181 6.99 11.05 -0.58
CA ASN A 181 6.78 11.14 0.86
C ASN A 181 6.70 12.61 1.28
N PHE A 182 5.49 13.02 1.67
CA PHE A 182 5.19 14.33 2.25
C PHE A 182 5.32 14.33 3.77
N ASP A 183 5.56 13.20 4.43
CA ASP A 183 5.89 13.18 5.85
C ASP A 183 7.35 13.63 6.05
N GLU A 184 7.56 14.67 6.86
CA GLU A 184 8.88 15.25 7.18
C GLU A 184 9.50 14.64 8.45
N LYS A 185 8.81 13.68 9.09
CA LYS A 185 9.26 13.01 10.32
C LYS A 185 9.31 11.51 10.18
N PHE A 186 8.57 10.95 9.22
CA PHE A 186 8.44 9.52 9.04
C PHE A 186 9.07 9.03 7.73
N SER A 187 9.96 8.05 7.87
CA SER A 187 10.60 7.31 6.80
C SER A 187 9.92 5.95 6.62
N PHE A 188 9.65 5.54 5.39
CA PHE A 188 9.08 4.22 5.09
C PHE A 188 10.17 3.23 4.66
N SER A 189 10.48 2.26 5.51
CA SER A 189 11.43 1.18 5.23
C SER A 189 10.72 -0.08 4.77
N MET A 190 11.30 -0.81 3.80
CA MET A 190 10.69 -2.02 3.20
C MET A 190 9.28 -1.77 2.66
N TRP A 191 9.06 -0.55 2.15
CA TRP A 191 7.77 -0.15 1.62
C TRP A 191 7.35 -1.05 0.45
N ASN A 192 6.05 -1.17 0.23
CA ASN A 192 5.47 -1.88 -0.90
C ASN A 192 4.27 -1.14 -1.48
N LEU A 193 4.11 -1.31 -2.79
CA LEU A 193 3.03 -0.75 -3.59
C LEU A 193 2.32 -1.91 -4.29
N ILE A 194 1.04 -2.12 -4.01
CA ILE A 194 0.21 -3.06 -4.76
C ILE A 194 -0.61 -2.25 -5.77
N VAL A 195 -0.52 -2.64 -7.04
CA VAL A 195 -1.21 -2.01 -8.15
C VAL A 195 -2.13 -3.04 -8.77
N GLN A 196 -3.45 -2.80 -8.75
CA GLN A 196 -4.42 -3.61 -9.47
C GLN A 196 -4.59 -3.05 -10.87
N HIS A 197 -4.22 -3.83 -11.89
CA HIS A 197 -4.32 -3.44 -13.29
C HIS A 197 -4.58 -4.67 -14.16
N PRO A 198 -5.59 -4.67 -15.05
CA PRO A 198 -6.00 -5.82 -15.86
C PRO A 198 -5.06 -6.18 -17.03
N ASP A 199 -3.86 -5.59 -17.06
CA ASP A 199 -2.85 -5.88 -18.09
C ASP A 199 -1.50 -6.21 -17.42
N PHE A 200 -1.47 -6.31 -16.08
CA PHE A 200 -0.26 -6.67 -15.35
C PHE A 200 -0.07 -8.17 -15.40
N ASP A 201 1.11 -8.58 -15.82
CA ASP A 201 1.45 -9.97 -16.07
C ASP A 201 2.89 -10.27 -15.64
N ASN A 202 3.40 -11.45 -15.98
CA ASN A 202 4.80 -11.80 -15.70
C ASN A 202 5.81 -11.11 -16.64
N THR A 203 5.35 -10.49 -17.74
CA THR A 203 6.21 -9.78 -18.71
C THR A 203 6.36 -8.29 -18.39
N THR A 204 5.54 -7.79 -17.46
CA THR A 204 5.57 -6.42 -16.95
C THR A 204 6.96 -6.08 -16.42
N LEU A 205 7.56 -5.06 -17.01
CA LEU A 205 8.89 -4.58 -16.69
C LEU A 205 8.79 -3.38 -15.76
N VAL A 206 9.44 -3.45 -14.60
CA VAL A 206 9.59 -2.33 -13.67
C VAL A 206 11.07 -2.02 -13.52
N VAL A 207 11.46 -0.78 -13.83
CA VAL A 207 12.86 -0.35 -13.86
C VAL A 207 13.26 0.24 -12.52
N GLY A 208 14.34 -0.29 -11.94
CA GLY A 208 14.90 0.22 -10.68
C GLY A 208 14.12 -0.17 -9.42
N LEU A 209 13.06 -0.98 -9.55
CA LEU A 209 12.30 -1.53 -8.43
C LEU A 209 12.07 -3.02 -8.67
N ASN A 210 11.74 -3.75 -7.61
CA ASN A 210 11.32 -5.13 -7.71
C ASN A 210 9.84 -5.22 -8.07
N TYR A 211 9.48 -6.24 -8.84
CA TYR A 211 8.11 -6.51 -9.25
C TYR A 211 7.79 -8.00 -9.14
N LYS A 212 6.56 -8.30 -8.73
CA LYS A 212 6.02 -9.66 -8.76
C LYS A 212 4.52 -9.61 -8.99
N LEU A 213 4.03 -10.46 -9.89
CA LEU A 213 2.60 -10.67 -10.07
C LEU A 213 2.01 -11.44 -8.87
N LEU A 214 0.90 -10.95 -8.34
CA LEU A 214 0.11 -11.60 -7.30
C LEU A 214 -1.01 -12.41 -7.96
N ASN A 215 -0.91 -13.73 -7.90
CA ASN A 215 -1.90 -14.62 -8.48
C ASN A 215 -2.93 -15.02 -7.40
N SER A 216 -4.00 -14.24 -7.24
CA SER A 216 -4.96 -14.39 -6.13
C SER A 216 -6.12 -15.36 -6.40
N GLY A 217 -6.02 -16.25 -7.39
CA GLY A 217 -6.96 -17.36 -7.65
C GLY A 217 -8.43 -17.00 -7.95
N LYS A 218 -8.83 -15.75 -7.73
CA LYS A 218 -10.13 -15.14 -8.01
C LYS A 218 -9.83 -13.75 -8.58
N ILE A 219 -9.83 -13.68 -9.91
CA ILE A 219 -9.87 -12.49 -10.77
C ILE A 219 -9.55 -11.19 -10.04
N ASN A 220 -8.27 -10.81 -10.06
CA ASN A 220 -7.75 -9.45 -10.09
C ASN A 220 -6.24 -9.56 -10.31
N GLU A 221 -5.78 -9.14 -11.49
CA GLU A 221 -4.38 -9.05 -11.85
C GLU A 221 -3.77 -7.89 -11.05
N ALA A 222 -2.99 -8.23 -10.03
CA ALA A 222 -2.36 -7.26 -9.16
C ALA A 222 -0.85 -7.49 -9.16
N GLY A 223 -0.07 -6.44 -9.35
CA GLY A 223 1.37 -6.46 -9.18
C GLY A 223 1.75 -5.88 -7.83
N ILE A 224 2.67 -6.53 -7.12
CA ILE A 224 3.38 -5.91 -6.01
C ILE A 224 4.72 -5.37 -6.50
N ILE A 225 5.00 -4.11 -6.15
CA ILE A 225 6.22 -3.38 -6.46
C ILE A 225 6.86 -2.95 -5.13
N TRP A 226 8.17 -3.07 -5.01
CA TRP A 226 8.88 -2.64 -3.79
C TRP A 226 10.32 -2.22 -4.08
N GLY A 227 10.92 -1.51 -3.13
CA GLY A 227 12.31 -1.09 -3.21
C GLY A 227 13.30 -2.26 -3.27
N ALA A 228 14.38 -2.10 -4.02
CA ALA A 228 15.55 -2.96 -3.97
C ALA A 228 16.36 -2.67 -2.70
N ASN A 229 16.73 -3.73 -1.99
CA ASN A 229 17.50 -3.67 -0.75
C ASN A 229 18.76 -2.80 -0.92
N PHE A 230 19.00 -1.92 0.04
CA PHE A 230 20.14 -1.00 0.08
C PHE A 230 20.20 0.04 -1.05
N GLN A 231 19.16 0.16 -1.88
CA GLN A 231 19.09 1.16 -2.96
C GLN A 231 17.95 2.14 -2.72
N ASN A 232 16.72 1.63 -2.74
CA ASN A 232 15.51 2.43 -2.60
C ASN A 232 14.44 1.70 -1.76
N ASP A 233 14.88 0.78 -0.92
CA ASP A 233 14.09 0.14 0.15
C ASP A 233 13.74 1.09 1.31
N LEU A 234 14.37 2.26 1.37
CA LEU A 234 14.04 3.35 2.28
C LEU A 234 13.52 4.57 1.51
N LEU A 235 12.23 4.87 1.66
CA LEU A 235 11.62 6.11 1.21
C LEU A 235 11.70 7.13 2.35
N LYS A 236 12.72 8.01 2.28
CA LYS A 236 13.03 8.97 3.34
C LYS A 236 11.98 10.07 3.47
N GLU A 237 11.89 10.67 4.64
CA GLU A 237 11.06 11.84 4.90
C GLU A 237 11.32 12.98 3.89
N GLY A 238 10.25 13.59 3.37
CA GLY A 238 10.32 14.68 2.39
C GLY A 238 10.89 14.32 1.00
N THR A 239 11.21 13.06 0.73
CA THR A 239 11.82 12.61 -0.54
C THR A 239 10.82 11.95 -1.49
N TYR A 240 11.30 11.56 -2.68
CA TYR A 240 10.52 10.81 -3.66
C TYR A 240 11.38 9.72 -4.33
N ILE A 241 10.70 8.71 -4.85
CA ILE A 241 11.29 7.64 -5.68
C ILE A 241 10.60 7.65 -7.03
N GLU A 242 11.35 7.46 -8.11
CA GLU A 242 10.83 7.34 -9.46
C GLU A 242 11.16 5.98 -10.07
N SER A 243 10.26 5.47 -10.91
CA SER A 243 10.45 4.24 -11.65
C SER A 243 9.67 4.30 -12.97
N HIS A 244 10.05 3.42 -13.90
CA HIS A 244 9.35 3.22 -15.15
C HIS A 244 8.70 1.84 -15.17
N ILE A 245 7.42 1.79 -15.50
CA ILE A 245 6.65 0.57 -15.65
C ILE A 245 6.29 0.45 -17.12
N GLN A 246 6.53 -0.73 -17.70
CA GLN A 246 6.06 -1.09 -19.04
C GLN A 246 5.27 -2.40 -18.96
N PHE A 247 4.06 -2.41 -19.52
CA PHE A 247 3.19 -3.59 -19.53
C PHE A 247 2.45 -3.71 -20.86
N THR A 248 2.24 -4.96 -21.28
CA THR A 248 1.70 -5.34 -22.59
C THR A 248 0.18 -5.23 -22.60
N LYS A 249 -0.38 -4.76 -23.71
CA LYS A 249 -1.84 -4.66 -23.89
C LYS A 249 -2.39 -6.00 -24.33
N HIS A 250 -3.23 -6.63 -23.52
CA HIS A 250 -3.73 -7.97 -23.83
C HIS A 250 -4.99 -7.97 -24.70
N ASN A 251 -5.84 -6.93 -24.62
CA ASN A 251 -7.07 -6.85 -25.40
C ASN A 251 -7.31 -5.43 -25.93
N VAL A 252 -7.07 -5.24 -27.24
CA VAL A 252 -7.17 -3.92 -27.91
C VAL A 252 -8.62 -3.47 -28.09
N SER A 253 -9.60 -4.38 -27.93
CA SER A 253 -11.01 -4.02 -28.02
C SER A 253 -11.62 -3.77 -26.64
N LEU A 254 -11.83 -2.48 -26.33
CA LEU A 254 -12.93 -1.91 -25.54
C LEU A 254 -12.75 -1.56 -24.05
N THR A 255 -11.71 -1.96 -23.31
CA THR A 255 -11.58 -1.56 -21.87
C THR A 255 -10.16 -1.36 -21.31
N SER A 256 -9.08 -1.56 -22.07
CA SER A 256 -7.72 -1.43 -21.54
C SER A 256 -7.36 0.05 -21.31
N SER A 257 -7.60 0.55 -20.10
CA SER A 257 -7.07 1.85 -19.67
C SER A 257 -5.65 1.66 -19.15
N TRP A 258 -4.77 2.61 -19.41
CA TRP A 258 -3.42 2.69 -18.81
C TRP A 258 -3.45 3.00 -17.30
N THR A 259 -4.64 3.26 -16.76
CA THR A 259 -4.86 3.63 -15.36
C THR A 259 -5.16 2.38 -14.53
N PRO A 260 -4.52 2.23 -13.36
CA PRO A 260 -4.85 1.16 -12.44
C PRO A 260 -6.24 1.34 -11.85
N HIS A 261 -6.90 0.23 -11.51
CA HIS A 261 -8.21 0.25 -10.83
C HIS A 261 -8.08 0.66 -9.36
N SER A 262 -7.01 0.21 -8.70
CA SER A 262 -6.71 0.58 -7.32
C SER A 262 -5.22 0.46 -7.03
N ILE A 263 -4.79 1.22 -6.03
CA ILE A 263 -3.42 1.20 -5.54
C ILE A 263 -3.46 1.12 -4.01
N PHE A 264 -2.60 0.29 -3.45
CA PHE A 264 -2.37 0.19 -2.01
C PHE A 264 -0.91 0.49 -1.72
N PHE A 265 -0.64 1.34 -0.72
CA PHE A 265 0.70 1.62 -0.24
C PHE A 265 0.83 1.09 1.19
N ASP A 266 1.82 0.24 1.45
CA ASP A 266 2.04 -0.43 2.73
C ASP A 266 0.78 -1.07 3.31
N GLY A 267 0.00 -1.72 2.44
CA GLY A 267 -1.24 -2.41 2.81
C GLY A 267 -2.46 -1.51 2.99
N ARG A 268 -2.35 -0.19 2.82
CA ARG A 268 -3.47 0.75 2.93
C ARG A 268 -3.94 1.23 1.57
N SER A 269 -5.25 1.31 1.37
CA SER A 269 -5.84 1.79 0.12
C SER A 269 -5.56 3.28 -0.07
N CYS A 270 -5.19 3.66 -1.29
CA CYS A 270 -5.06 5.07 -1.69
C CYS A 270 -6.35 5.61 -2.31
N THR A 271 -6.65 6.88 -2.06
CA THR A 271 -7.75 7.58 -2.75
C THR A 271 -7.35 7.86 -4.20
N MET A 272 -8.11 7.31 -5.14
CA MET A 272 -7.88 7.49 -6.58
C MET A 272 -8.44 8.85 -7.04
N SER A 273 -7.65 9.63 -7.79
CA SER A 273 -8.18 10.82 -8.46
C SER A 273 -9.13 10.42 -9.59
N PRO A 274 -10.21 11.18 -9.83
CA PRO A 274 -11.05 10.96 -11.01
C PRO A 274 -10.24 11.26 -12.27
N VAL A 275 -10.24 10.31 -13.21
CA VAL A 275 -9.63 10.48 -14.54
C VAL A 275 -10.75 10.87 -15.50
N PRO A 276 -10.67 12.02 -16.19
CA PRO A 276 -11.69 12.44 -17.14
C PRO A 276 -11.93 11.42 -18.25
N ASP A 277 -13.19 11.25 -18.65
CA ASP A 277 -13.61 10.27 -19.67
C ASP A 277 -12.90 10.45 -21.03
N PHE A 278 -12.42 11.66 -21.36
CA PHE A 278 -11.68 11.90 -22.60
C PHE A 278 -10.33 11.16 -22.65
N TYR A 279 -9.76 10.75 -21.51
CA TYR A 279 -8.57 9.89 -21.46
C TYR A 279 -8.89 8.40 -21.68
N LEU A 280 -10.15 8.01 -21.51
CA LEU A 280 -10.66 6.64 -21.68
C LEU A 280 -11.28 6.42 -23.08
N ALA A 281 -11.73 7.49 -23.74
CA ALA A 281 -12.51 7.44 -24.97
C ALA A 281 -11.72 7.20 -26.27
N PHE A 282 -10.39 7.18 -26.26
CA PHE A 282 -9.59 6.98 -27.49
C PHE A 282 -9.31 5.51 -27.84
N SER A 283 -10.30 4.64 -27.65
CA SER A 283 -10.33 3.33 -28.29
C SER A 283 -11.63 3.17 -29.09
N CYS A 284 -11.52 3.44 -30.40
CA CYS A 284 -12.50 3.17 -31.47
C CYS A 284 -13.91 3.79 -31.32
N LEU A 285 -14.18 4.91 -32.02
CA LEU A 285 -15.18 4.99 -33.11
C LEU A 285 -15.26 6.44 -33.66
N PHE A 286 -14.98 6.58 -34.96
CA PHE A 286 -15.57 7.49 -35.95
C PHE A 286 -15.77 8.99 -35.66
N LEU A 287 -15.12 9.80 -36.51
CA LEU A 287 -15.72 10.94 -37.23
C LEU A 287 -16.93 11.60 -36.53
N PHE A 288 -16.67 12.47 -35.57
CA PHE A 288 -17.50 13.66 -35.42
C PHE A 288 -16.73 14.84 -36.00
N ILE A 289 -17.06 15.12 -37.26
CA ILE A 289 -16.84 16.42 -37.89
C ILE A 289 -17.66 17.41 -37.06
N CYS A 290 -17.04 18.07 -36.09
CA CYS A 290 -17.55 19.33 -35.57
C CYS A 290 -16.94 20.45 -36.40
N THR A 291 -17.53 20.70 -37.56
CA THR A 291 -17.38 21.97 -38.25
C THR A 291 -17.93 23.07 -37.35
N GLY A 292 -17.03 23.96 -36.93
CA GLY A 292 -17.21 25.40 -37.06
C GLY A 292 -18.30 26.09 -36.24
N TYR A 293 -17.82 27.06 -35.46
CA TYR A 293 -18.47 28.32 -35.07
C TYR A 293 -19.08 28.44 -33.66
N CYS A 294 -18.33 29.24 -32.89
CA CYS A 294 -18.75 30.35 -32.05
C CYS A 294 -19.39 30.08 -30.69
N ILE A 295 -18.55 30.33 -29.69
CA ILE A 295 -18.87 30.94 -28.40
C ILE A 295 -19.86 32.11 -28.60
N TYR A 296 -20.97 32.09 -27.85
CA TYR A 296 -21.69 33.29 -27.43
C TYR A 296 -22.03 33.20 -25.94
N LEU A 297 -21.46 34.13 -25.18
CA LEU A 297 -21.87 34.47 -23.82
C LEU A 297 -22.84 35.66 -23.88
N ARG A 298 -24.02 35.56 -23.23
CA ARG A 298 -24.64 36.62 -22.38
C ARG A 298 -26.05 36.22 -21.87
N TYR A 299 -26.11 35.96 -20.55
CA TYR A 299 -26.98 36.53 -19.48
C TYR A 299 -28.49 36.83 -19.67
N PRO A 300 -29.27 36.90 -18.56
CA PRO A 300 -30.60 36.34 -18.43
C PRO A 300 -31.69 37.41 -18.50
N PHE A 301 -32.92 37.01 -18.86
CA PHE A 301 -34.10 37.76 -18.42
C PHE A 301 -35.23 36.80 -18.07
N HIS A 302 -35.72 36.99 -16.84
CA HIS A 302 -37.00 36.53 -16.33
C HIS A 302 -38.14 37.00 -17.23
N SER A 303 -39.15 36.14 -17.36
CA SER A 303 -40.56 36.53 -17.38
C SER A 303 -41.32 35.55 -16.51
#